data_AF-A0A512UHZ4-F1
#
_entry.id   AF-A0A512UHZ4-F1
#
_cell.length_a   1.000
_cell.length_b   1.000
_cell.length_c   1.000
_cell.angle_alpha   90.00
_cell.angle_beta   90.00
_cell.angle_gamma   90.00
#
_symmetry.space_group_name_H-M   'P 1'
#
loop_
_entity.id
_entity.type
_entity.pdbx_description
1 polymer ?
#
loop_
_entity_poly.entity_id
_entity_poly.type
_entity_poly.pdbx_seq_one_letter_code
_entity_poly.pdbx_strand_id
1 'polypeptide(L)'
;MRGQTPKACAAMPLAAGAARNLAQFFAPNGPHHEQEGELGTPKTPTSAEKNGGSHKSDISDPMWRTVTAKRAFLDPNAFYPDVEITDSSILDAVLNTTYEPSRSWSEICTTNLGTPPEPGSFVEFVHQHEIHFGVVLREPYARFNRYHNRMIVLTLHNDLVKVYPQDITFCMHRVLDGAEIRRHEILINRFNESYDARARLVQILHQFMALIAAHKHLVSHALKACHSNVASDEKASPVCLSDIAVFVSALDPSAAFSRALPSYFHQSALLMAIYLEMCTDPSRWMVPGCIPSERTTNLSFCASSNTLAPPPLLFAAPVPVLDDVSKFMHLDKKHMAAFSSFLESLIQSPIKYDDLVLQFGIWDAARFKSALKAMMYAIIYPHPHLLHKLSTMPVFGAASGAAGASAVSSESITKLLNAIGLYDNPQNALTDPFMSAGIFGRVKKLSLIASSTKDLDTSSVHHSASVEAKKRSSKITFPIYGPPDSFSMTPSHTFFSGSIPTWPFPWKRSTPAGF
;
A
#
# COMPACT_ATOMS: atom_id res chain seq x y z
N MET A 1 56.26 18.57 -43.69
CA MET A 1 54.78 18.44 -43.63
C MET A 1 54.41 17.90 -42.26
N ARG A 2 53.39 18.49 -41.64
CA ARG A 2 53.05 18.38 -40.21
C ARG A 2 52.45 16.99 -39.89
N GLY A 3 52.93 16.36 -38.81
CA GLY A 3 52.25 15.25 -38.13
C GLY A 3 51.93 15.66 -36.70
N GLN A 4 50.64 15.79 -36.40
CA GLN A 4 50.11 16.19 -35.09
C GLN A 4 50.03 15.00 -34.12
N THR A 5 50.36 15.28 -32.86
CA THR A 5 50.01 14.51 -31.65
C THR A 5 48.51 14.57 -31.34
N PRO A 6 47.99 13.63 -30.53
CA PRO A 6 47.66 13.97 -29.13
C PRO A 6 48.14 12.88 -28.14
N LYS A 7 48.87 13.24 -27.08
CA LYS A 7 48.41 13.70 -25.74
C LYS A 7 47.82 12.60 -24.85
N ALA A 8 48.56 12.35 -23.78
CA ALA A 8 48.26 11.50 -22.63
C ALA A 8 47.23 12.14 -21.66
N CYS A 9 46.59 11.29 -20.85
CA CYS A 9 46.09 11.49 -19.48
C CYS A 9 45.34 10.19 -19.09
N ALA A 10 45.32 9.64 -17.89
CA ALA A 10 46.06 9.79 -16.65
C ALA A 10 45.63 8.57 -15.81
N ALA A 11 46.54 7.99 -15.03
CA ALA A 11 46.26 6.90 -14.10
C ALA A 11 45.79 7.45 -12.74
N MET A 12 44.85 6.75 -12.09
CA MET A 12 44.62 6.56 -10.63
C MET A 12 43.12 6.33 -10.31
N PRO A 13 42.74 5.76 -9.15
CA PRO A 13 43.32 4.64 -8.41
C PRO A 13 42.27 3.58 -8.01
N LEU A 14 42.76 2.39 -7.68
CA LEU A 14 42.05 1.34 -6.94
C LEU A 14 41.52 1.89 -5.61
N ALA A 15 40.20 1.87 -5.40
CA ALA A 15 39.58 2.06 -4.09
C ALA A 15 39.12 0.70 -3.55
N ALA A 16 39.92 0.17 -2.62
CA ALA A 16 39.58 -0.93 -1.75
C ALA A 16 38.36 -0.55 -0.89
N GLY A 17 37.26 -1.31 -1.01
CA GLY A 17 36.06 -1.04 -0.21
C GLY A 17 34.94 -2.08 -0.27
N ALA A 18 35.18 -3.29 -0.80
CA ALA A 18 34.12 -4.29 -1.02
C ALA A 18 34.32 -5.62 -0.25
N ALA A 19 35.15 -5.64 0.80
CA ALA A 19 35.59 -6.89 1.44
C ALA A 19 35.26 -7.02 2.94
N ARG A 20 34.23 -6.34 3.47
CA ARG A 20 33.87 -6.43 4.90
C ARG A 20 32.46 -6.89 5.27
N ASN A 21 31.56 -7.15 4.32
CA ASN A 21 30.22 -7.68 4.62
C ASN A 21 30.05 -9.20 4.36
N LEU A 22 31.14 -9.92 4.11
CA LEU A 22 31.13 -11.32 3.68
C LEU A 22 31.21 -12.37 4.81
N ALA A 23 31.27 -11.96 6.08
CA ALA A 23 31.51 -12.89 7.18
C ALA A 23 30.61 -12.61 8.40
N GLN A 24 29.29 -12.73 8.26
CA GLN A 24 28.41 -12.87 9.42
C GLN A 24 27.09 -13.60 9.11
N PHE A 25 27.04 -14.37 8.01
CA PHE A 25 25.76 -14.91 7.57
C PHE A 25 25.34 -16.24 8.22
N PHE A 26 26.25 -17.14 8.61
CA PHE A 26 25.86 -18.39 9.31
C PHE A 26 27.06 -19.06 10.03
N ALA A 27 27.27 -18.77 11.32
CA ALA A 27 28.01 -19.66 12.22
C ALA A 27 27.05 -20.18 13.31
N PRO A 28 27.09 -21.47 13.70
CA PRO A 28 26.46 -21.94 14.93
C PRO A 28 27.28 -21.41 16.12
N ASN A 29 26.62 -20.90 17.15
CA ASN A 29 27.21 -20.25 18.32
C ASN A 29 28.52 -20.91 18.82
N GLY A 30 29.61 -20.15 18.79
CA GLY A 30 30.73 -20.29 19.73
C GLY A 30 30.71 -19.08 20.68
N PRO A 31 31.06 -19.23 21.96
CA PRO A 31 31.03 -18.12 22.89
C PRO A 31 32.30 -17.29 22.69
N HIS A 32 32.20 -16.08 22.19
CA HIS A 32 32.99 -14.93 22.67
C HIS A 32 32.51 -13.62 22.03
N HIS A 33 32.55 -12.60 22.89
CA HIS A 33 32.19 -11.19 22.71
C HIS A 33 32.56 -10.56 21.37
N GLU A 34 31.59 -9.87 20.76
CA GLU A 34 31.84 -8.63 20.04
C GLU A 34 30.80 -7.57 20.45
N GLN A 35 31.32 -6.37 20.73
CA GLN A 35 30.65 -5.20 21.28
C GLN A 35 29.87 -4.46 20.19
N GLU A 36 28.59 -4.22 20.42
CA GLU A 36 27.85 -3.09 19.83
C GLU A 36 27.32 -2.21 20.96
N GLY A 37 27.36 -0.89 20.73
CA GLY A 37 27.33 0.17 21.72
C GLY A 37 26.17 0.13 22.71
N GLU A 38 26.52 0.28 23.98
CA GLU A 38 25.60 0.43 25.11
C GLU A 38 24.72 1.69 24.94
N LEU A 39 23.44 1.48 24.62
CA LEU A 39 22.39 2.34 25.16
C LEU A 39 22.13 1.87 26.60
N GLY A 40 22.56 2.68 27.56
CA GLY A 40 22.60 2.33 28.98
C GLY A 40 21.27 1.82 29.52
N THR A 41 21.31 0.61 30.08
CA THR A 41 20.28 0.11 30.99
C THR A 41 20.44 0.83 32.33
N PRO A 42 19.37 1.33 32.96
CA PRO A 42 19.47 1.95 34.27
C PRO A 42 19.76 0.87 35.32
N LYS A 43 20.91 1.01 35.99
CA LYS A 43 21.27 0.21 37.17
C LYS A 43 20.21 0.38 38.25
N THR A 44 19.71 -0.74 38.75
CA THR A 44 18.96 -0.83 40.01
C THR A 44 19.88 -0.35 41.15
N PRO A 45 19.53 0.69 41.93
CA PRO A 45 20.30 1.03 43.10
C PRO A 45 19.83 0.20 44.29
N THR A 46 20.74 -0.62 44.80
CA THR A 46 20.74 -1.12 46.16
C THR A 46 20.75 0.04 47.16
N SER A 47 20.00 -0.16 48.23
CA SER A 47 19.88 0.68 49.43
C SER A 47 21.21 1.20 49.99
N ALA A 48 21.31 2.51 50.22
CA ALA A 48 21.53 3.15 51.52
C ALA A 48 21.95 4.62 51.35
N GLU A 49 21.55 5.42 52.34
CA GLU A 49 21.98 6.78 52.68
C GLU A 49 21.18 7.98 52.19
N LYS A 50 20.99 8.85 53.19
CA LYS A 50 20.13 10.01 53.31
C LYS A 50 20.71 11.19 52.51
N ASN A 51 19.87 11.95 51.82
CA ASN A 51 19.67 13.39 52.08
C ASN A 51 18.66 13.99 51.11
N GLY A 52 17.88 14.93 51.64
CA GLY A 52 16.68 15.47 51.01
C GLY A 52 16.93 16.38 49.82
N GLY A 53 15.95 16.38 48.91
CA GLY A 53 15.83 17.32 47.80
C GLY A 53 14.54 17.01 47.04
N SER A 54 13.58 17.92 47.10
CA SER A 54 12.29 17.81 46.45
C SER A 54 12.42 17.71 44.92
N HIS A 55 12.02 16.58 44.34
CA HIS A 55 11.78 16.48 42.90
C HIS A 55 10.33 16.04 42.67
N LYS A 56 9.56 16.93 42.05
CA LYS A 56 8.29 16.62 41.39
C LYS A 56 8.56 15.50 40.38
N SER A 57 7.89 14.37 40.55
CA SER A 57 7.88 13.28 39.59
C SER A 57 7.01 13.65 38.39
N ASP A 58 7.64 14.08 37.30
CA ASP A 58 7.04 14.02 35.96
C ASP A 58 6.93 12.54 35.54
N ILE A 59 5.84 11.91 35.94
CA ILE A 59 5.34 10.66 35.34
C ILE A 59 4.07 11.03 34.58
N SER A 60 4.26 11.54 33.37
CA SER A 60 3.19 11.63 32.37
C SER A 60 3.79 11.84 30.98
N ASP A 61 4.56 10.88 30.49
CA ASP A 61 4.65 10.71 29.04
C ASP A 61 3.68 9.59 28.67
N PRO A 62 2.49 9.93 28.17
CA PRO A 62 1.48 8.93 27.86
C PRO A 62 1.85 8.16 26.58
N MET A 63 1.64 6.85 26.64
CA MET A 63 1.97 5.80 25.65
C MET A 63 1.44 6.04 24.22
N TRP A 64 0.65 7.09 23.97
CA TRP A 64 0.16 7.44 22.63
C TRP A 64 1.15 8.23 21.77
N ARG A 65 2.25 8.75 22.34
CA ARG A 65 3.33 9.39 21.56
C ARG A 65 4.17 8.42 20.73
N THR A 66 3.99 7.11 20.87
CA THR A 66 4.67 6.08 20.06
C THR A 66 4.01 5.81 18.71
N VAL A 67 2.95 6.54 18.32
CA VAL A 67 2.40 6.53 16.96
C VAL A 67 3.22 7.48 16.07
N THR A 68 4.53 7.24 15.96
CA THR A 68 5.46 8.14 15.27
C THR A 68 6.32 7.38 14.26
N ALA A 69 5.68 7.05 13.14
CA ALA A 69 6.22 7.12 11.78
C ALA A 69 5.21 6.42 10.86
N LYS A 70 4.27 7.18 10.28
CA LYS A 70 3.52 6.67 9.12
C LYS A 70 4.58 6.31 8.07
N ARG A 71 4.66 5.04 7.65
CA ARG A 71 5.51 4.68 6.50
C ARG A 71 5.04 5.54 5.33
N ALA A 72 5.95 6.29 4.71
CA ALA A 72 5.62 7.06 3.52
C ALA A 72 5.15 6.08 2.45
N PHE A 73 4.10 6.44 1.71
CA PHE A 73 3.72 5.66 0.55
C PHE A 73 4.84 5.74 -0.50
N LEU A 74 5.19 4.58 -1.02
CA LEU A 74 6.16 4.42 -2.09
C LEU A 74 5.32 4.10 -3.34
N ASP A 75 5.49 4.88 -4.42
CA ASP A 75 4.81 4.58 -5.68
C ASP A 75 5.51 3.40 -6.36
N PRO A 76 4.88 2.22 -6.49
CA PRO A 76 5.51 1.05 -7.11
C PRO A 76 5.96 1.31 -8.55
N ASN A 77 5.29 2.22 -9.27
CA ASN A 77 5.65 2.56 -10.65
C ASN A 77 7.02 3.24 -10.76
N ALA A 78 7.53 3.83 -9.67
CA ALA A 78 8.84 4.48 -9.66
C ALA A 78 10.01 3.50 -9.48
N PHE A 79 9.75 2.26 -9.04
CA PHE A 79 10.78 1.28 -8.67
C PHE A 79 10.93 0.13 -9.66
N TYR A 80 9.97 -0.04 -10.58
CA TYR A 80 10.04 -1.12 -11.56
C TYR A 80 10.90 -0.75 -12.76
N PRO A 81 11.96 -1.53 -13.05
CA PRO A 81 12.82 -1.25 -14.18
C PRO A 81 12.11 -1.56 -15.50
N ASP A 82 12.58 -0.93 -16.58
CA ASP A 82 12.35 -1.45 -17.92
C ASP A 82 13.04 -2.82 -18.03
N VAL A 83 12.28 -3.83 -18.41
CA VAL A 83 12.74 -5.23 -18.46
C VAL A 83 12.99 -5.66 -19.90
N GLU A 84 14.17 -6.25 -20.14
CA GLU A 84 14.51 -6.86 -21.43
C GLU A 84 14.22 -8.36 -21.39
N ILE A 85 13.36 -8.82 -22.31
CA ILE A 85 13.10 -10.24 -22.50
C ILE A 85 14.18 -10.79 -23.43
N THR A 86 15.06 -11.63 -22.89
CA THR A 86 16.21 -12.16 -23.66
C THR A 86 15.93 -13.51 -24.31
N ASP A 87 14.92 -14.24 -23.84
CA ASP A 87 14.55 -15.56 -24.34
C ASP A 87 13.06 -15.61 -24.73
N SER A 88 12.78 -15.69 -26.03
CA SER A 88 11.40 -15.74 -26.53
C SER A 88 10.66 -17.03 -26.18
N SER A 89 11.36 -18.08 -25.76
CA SER A 89 10.76 -19.37 -25.36
C SER A 89 10.22 -19.39 -23.92
N ILE A 90 10.49 -18.33 -23.14
CA ILE A 90 10.04 -18.21 -21.74
C ILE A 90 8.52 -18.33 -21.65
N LEU A 91 7.77 -17.76 -22.60
CA LEU A 91 6.31 -17.76 -22.54
C LEU A 91 5.75 -19.20 -22.58
N ASP A 92 6.32 -20.06 -23.42
CA ASP A 92 5.94 -21.48 -23.48
C ASP A 92 6.29 -22.21 -22.18
N ALA A 93 7.47 -21.91 -21.59
CA ALA A 93 7.84 -22.45 -20.29
C ALA A 93 6.87 -22.00 -19.19
N VAL A 94 6.47 -20.73 -19.17
CA VAL A 94 5.47 -20.18 -18.23
C VAL A 94 4.14 -20.90 -18.37
N LEU A 95 3.65 -21.11 -19.60
CA LEU A 95 2.39 -21.79 -19.83
C LEU A 95 2.41 -23.25 -19.35
N ASN A 96 3.57 -23.92 -19.35
CA ASN A 96 3.72 -25.28 -18.84
C ASN A 96 3.80 -25.38 -17.32
N THR A 97 4.26 -24.32 -16.65
CA THR A 97 4.48 -24.27 -15.18
C THR A 97 3.35 -23.55 -14.42
N THR A 98 2.41 -22.92 -15.15
CA THR A 98 1.31 -22.12 -14.57
C THR A 98 -0.01 -22.88 -14.59
N TYR A 99 -0.91 -22.49 -13.68
CA TYR A 99 -2.24 -23.09 -13.61
C TYR A 99 -3.17 -22.60 -14.73
N GLU A 100 -4.15 -23.42 -15.06
CA GLU A 100 -5.28 -23.01 -15.90
C GLU A 100 -5.96 -21.74 -15.32
N PRO A 101 -6.57 -20.91 -16.17
CA PRO A 101 -7.30 -19.72 -15.72
C PRO A 101 -8.38 -20.07 -14.70
N SER A 102 -8.45 -19.33 -13.59
CA SER A 102 -9.58 -19.43 -12.67
C SER A 102 -10.84 -18.88 -13.34
N ARG A 103 -11.99 -19.44 -12.96
CA ARG A 103 -13.30 -19.06 -13.47
C ARG A 103 -13.84 -17.76 -12.86
N SER A 104 -13.30 -17.30 -11.74
CA SER A 104 -13.84 -16.14 -11.00
C SER A 104 -12.76 -15.21 -10.46
N TRP A 105 -12.83 -13.92 -10.82
CA TRP A 105 -11.97 -12.88 -10.25
C TRP A 105 -12.10 -12.75 -8.73
N SER A 106 -13.28 -13.01 -8.18
CA SER A 106 -13.52 -12.98 -6.74
C SER A 106 -12.75 -14.09 -6.02
N GLU A 107 -12.67 -15.28 -6.61
CA GLU A 107 -11.91 -16.41 -6.08
C GLU A 107 -10.41 -16.09 -6.05
N ILE A 108 -9.88 -15.55 -7.15
CA ILE A 108 -8.48 -15.10 -7.23
C ILE A 108 -8.18 -14.07 -6.14
N CYS A 109 -8.98 -13.00 -6.06
CA CYS A 109 -8.76 -11.93 -5.09
C CYS A 109 -8.89 -12.45 -3.64
N THR A 110 -9.89 -13.29 -3.35
CA THR A 110 -10.07 -13.87 -2.01
C THR A 110 -8.88 -14.74 -1.62
N THR A 111 -8.36 -15.53 -2.56
CA THR A 111 -7.19 -16.39 -2.33
C THR A 111 -5.94 -15.57 -2.07
N ASN A 112 -5.69 -14.55 -2.90
CA ASN A 112 -4.55 -13.64 -2.79
C ASN A 112 -4.54 -12.86 -1.46
N LEU A 113 -5.71 -12.53 -0.94
CA LEU A 113 -5.88 -11.77 0.30
C LEU A 113 -5.94 -12.65 1.56
N GLY A 114 -6.48 -13.86 1.43
CA GLY A 114 -6.77 -14.76 2.55
C GLY A 114 -5.67 -15.79 2.84
N THR A 115 -4.74 -15.99 1.90
CA THR A 115 -3.76 -17.10 1.95
C THR A 115 -2.33 -16.58 2.04
N PRO A 116 -1.49 -17.11 2.95
CA PRO A 116 -0.10 -16.70 3.03
C PRO A 116 0.64 -17.01 1.72
N PRO A 117 1.63 -16.19 1.33
CA PRO A 117 2.46 -16.50 0.17
C PRO A 117 3.22 -17.81 0.37
N GLU A 118 3.09 -18.70 -0.61
CA GLU A 118 3.80 -19.98 -0.70
C GLU A 118 4.82 -19.95 -1.84
N PRO A 119 5.75 -20.93 -1.93
CA PRO A 119 6.65 -21.03 -3.07
C PRO A 119 5.91 -20.97 -4.42
N GLY A 120 6.39 -20.14 -5.35
CA GLY A 120 5.74 -19.84 -6.61
C GLY A 120 4.73 -18.68 -6.58
N SER A 121 4.46 -18.09 -5.40
CA SER A 121 3.69 -16.85 -5.30
C SER A 121 4.54 -15.65 -5.74
N PHE A 122 3.91 -14.71 -6.44
CA PHE A 122 4.54 -13.43 -6.78
C PHE A 122 4.14 -12.39 -5.74
N VAL A 123 5.11 -11.61 -5.28
CA VAL A 123 4.92 -10.66 -4.19
C VAL A 123 5.58 -9.33 -4.50
N GLU A 124 4.86 -8.25 -4.21
CA GLU A 124 5.39 -6.91 -4.05
C GLU A 124 5.64 -6.67 -2.55
N PHE A 125 6.80 -6.12 -2.20
CA PHE A 125 7.15 -5.89 -0.81
C PHE A 125 8.11 -4.71 -0.64
N VAL A 126 8.10 -4.11 0.55
CA VAL A 126 9.03 -3.05 0.93
C VAL A 126 10.26 -3.66 1.58
N HIS A 127 11.44 -3.39 1.03
CA HIS A 127 12.73 -3.76 1.64
C HIS A 127 13.66 -2.57 1.58
N GLN A 128 14.30 -2.23 2.70
CA GLN A 128 15.25 -1.11 2.77
C GLN A 128 14.71 0.23 2.23
N HIS A 129 13.42 0.50 2.43
CA HIS A 129 12.71 1.69 1.94
C HIS A 129 12.48 1.75 0.43
N GLU A 130 12.66 0.65 -0.29
CA GLU A 130 12.35 0.51 -1.71
C GLU A 130 11.28 -0.55 -1.93
N ILE A 131 10.51 -0.40 -3.00
CA ILE A 131 9.57 -1.45 -3.44
C ILE A 131 10.32 -2.43 -4.33
N HIS A 132 10.17 -3.71 -4.02
CA HIS A 132 10.68 -4.80 -4.84
C HIS A 132 9.55 -5.73 -5.25
N PHE A 133 9.77 -6.41 -6.37
CA PHE A 133 8.92 -7.47 -6.85
C PHE A 133 9.73 -8.75 -7.05
N GLY A 134 9.12 -9.88 -6.74
CA GLY A 134 9.78 -11.17 -6.87
C GLY A 134 8.90 -12.37 -6.64
N VAL A 135 9.51 -13.54 -6.73
CA VAL A 135 8.87 -14.85 -6.49
C VAL A 135 9.34 -15.46 -5.19
N VAL A 136 8.39 -15.96 -4.41
CA VAL A 136 8.68 -16.67 -3.17
C VAL A 136 9.31 -18.03 -3.51
N LEU A 137 10.49 -18.28 -2.96
CA LEU A 137 11.18 -19.57 -3.05
C LEU A 137 10.96 -20.42 -1.80
N ARG A 138 10.72 -19.77 -0.65
CA ARG A 138 10.57 -20.44 0.63
C ARG A 138 9.64 -19.68 1.57
N GLU A 139 8.73 -20.42 2.19
CA GLU A 139 7.86 -19.96 3.27
C GLU A 139 8.62 -19.74 4.60
N PRO A 140 8.03 -19.03 5.58
CA PRO A 140 8.61 -18.87 6.91
C PRO A 140 8.63 -20.20 7.67
N TYR A 141 9.70 -20.49 8.42
CA TYR A 141 9.83 -21.74 9.19
C TYR A 141 9.05 -21.72 10.52
N ALA A 142 8.78 -20.54 11.09
CA ALA A 142 8.05 -20.43 12.34
C ALA A 142 7.17 -19.18 12.37
N ARG A 143 6.01 -19.31 13.03
CA ARG A 143 5.00 -18.24 13.13
C ARG A 143 5.33 -17.17 14.17
N PHE A 144 5.95 -17.58 15.29
CA PHE A 144 6.14 -16.73 16.48
C PHE A 144 7.61 -16.45 16.82
N ASN A 145 8.52 -16.62 15.87
CA ASN A 145 9.94 -16.37 16.07
C ASN A 145 10.46 -15.42 15.00
N ARG A 146 10.85 -14.21 15.41
CA ARG A 146 11.37 -13.15 14.53
C ARG A 146 12.53 -13.60 13.63
N TYR A 147 13.36 -14.53 14.08
CA TYR A 147 14.51 -15.05 13.33
C TYR A 147 14.12 -16.07 12.25
N HIS A 148 13.00 -16.78 12.45
CA HIS A 148 12.51 -17.83 11.57
C HIS A 148 11.25 -17.44 10.78
N ASN A 149 10.68 -16.29 11.08
CA ASN A 149 9.52 -15.71 10.43
C ASN A 149 9.92 -14.88 9.19
N ARG A 150 10.78 -15.44 8.32
CA ARG A 150 11.23 -14.79 7.09
C ARG A 150 11.09 -15.72 5.91
N MET A 151 10.47 -15.21 4.85
CA MET A 151 10.44 -15.85 3.54
C MET A 151 11.76 -15.59 2.81
N ILE A 152 12.07 -16.39 1.81
CA ILE A 152 13.11 -16.07 0.82
C ILE A 152 12.42 -15.77 -0.51
N VAL A 153 12.73 -14.61 -1.06
CA VAL A 153 12.20 -14.12 -2.34
C VAL A 153 13.35 -13.91 -3.32
N LEU A 154 13.19 -14.37 -4.55
CA LEU A 154 14.06 -14.03 -5.67
C LEU A 154 13.49 -12.80 -6.39
N THR A 155 14.27 -11.73 -6.48
CA THR A 155 13.83 -10.44 -7.05
C THR A 155 14.02 -10.39 -8.57
N LEU A 156 13.41 -9.37 -9.20
CA LEU A 156 13.65 -9.00 -10.61
C LEU A 156 15.13 -8.75 -10.96
N HIS A 157 15.94 -8.36 -9.97
CA HIS A 157 17.38 -8.08 -10.14
C HIS A 157 18.25 -9.30 -9.88
N ASN A 158 17.65 -10.49 -9.82
CA ASN A 158 18.32 -11.73 -9.49
C ASN A 158 18.85 -11.79 -8.04
N ASP A 159 18.33 -11.00 -7.10
CA ASP A 159 18.77 -11.04 -5.70
C ASP A 159 17.93 -12.00 -4.86
N LEU A 160 18.57 -12.64 -3.87
CA LEU A 160 17.89 -13.46 -2.87
C LEU A 160 17.74 -12.68 -1.57
N VAL A 161 16.52 -12.23 -1.28
CA VAL A 161 16.22 -11.38 -0.12
C VAL A 161 15.36 -12.11 0.91
N LYS A 162 15.61 -11.81 2.19
CA LYS A 162 14.80 -12.31 3.30
C LYS A 162 13.71 -11.29 3.64
N VAL A 163 12.45 -11.68 3.50
CA VAL A 163 11.30 -10.75 3.60
C VAL A 163 10.36 -11.19 4.71
N TYR A 164 9.86 -10.24 5.49
CA TYR A 164 8.81 -10.47 6.47
C TYR A 164 7.43 -10.47 5.80
N PRO A 165 6.51 -11.36 6.16
CA PRO A 165 5.15 -11.34 5.60
C PRO A 165 4.42 -10.01 5.76
N GLN A 166 4.73 -9.21 6.78
CA GLN A 166 4.16 -7.88 7.01
C GLN A 166 4.62 -6.81 6.03
N ASP A 167 5.78 -7.00 5.40
CA ASP A 167 6.33 -6.02 4.46
C ASP A 167 5.79 -6.23 3.03
N ILE A 168 4.96 -7.26 2.82
CA ILE A 168 4.27 -7.51 1.55
C ILE A 168 3.13 -6.51 1.39
N THR A 169 3.13 -5.79 0.28
CA THR A 169 2.11 -4.80 -0.09
C THR A 169 1.08 -5.39 -1.06
N PHE A 170 1.50 -6.34 -1.90
CA PHE A 170 0.62 -7.03 -2.84
C PHE A 170 1.07 -8.49 -3.04
N CYS A 171 0.12 -9.42 -3.10
CA CYS A 171 0.38 -10.86 -3.21
C CYS A 171 -0.46 -11.47 -4.34
N MET A 172 0.17 -12.28 -5.17
CA MET A 172 -0.48 -13.19 -6.10
C MET A 172 -0.07 -14.61 -5.71
N HIS A 173 -1.01 -15.31 -5.06
CA HIS A 173 -0.75 -16.60 -4.44
C HIS A 173 -0.59 -17.68 -5.51
N ARG A 174 0.52 -18.42 -5.45
CA ARG A 174 0.85 -19.57 -6.32
C ARG A 174 0.61 -19.31 -7.80
N VAL A 175 1.24 -18.28 -8.34
CA VAL A 175 1.22 -18.03 -9.79
C VAL A 175 1.90 -19.17 -10.55
N LEU A 176 3.04 -19.66 -10.01
CA LEU A 176 3.79 -20.80 -10.52
C LEU A 176 3.55 -22.03 -9.63
N ASP A 177 3.75 -23.24 -10.17
CA ASP A 177 3.72 -24.46 -9.35
C ASP A 177 4.88 -24.49 -8.34
N GLY A 178 4.53 -24.37 -7.06
CA GLY A 178 5.50 -24.42 -5.96
C GLY A 178 6.28 -25.73 -5.88
N ALA A 179 5.76 -26.85 -6.37
CA ALA A 179 6.50 -28.10 -6.43
C ALA A 179 7.64 -28.02 -7.46
N GLU A 180 7.39 -27.41 -8.62
CA GLU A 180 8.39 -27.17 -9.66
C GLU A 180 9.47 -26.19 -9.18
N ILE A 181 9.07 -25.09 -8.54
CA ILE A 181 10.00 -24.12 -7.94
C ILE A 181 10.95 -24.78 -6.93
N ARG A 182 10.45 -25.70 -6.09
CA ARG A 182 11.28 -26.44 -5.13
C ARG A 182 12.28 -27.39 -5.82
N ARG A 183 11.89 -28.02 -6.95
CA ARG A 183 12.75 -28.95 -7.70
C ARG A 183 13.93 -28.27 -8.41
N HIS A 184 13.83 -26.97 -8.68
CA HIS A 184 14.93 -26.24 -9.32
C HIS A 184 16.16 -26.04 -8.42
N GLU A 185 16.09 -26.34 -7.11
CA GLU A 185 17.23 -26.30 -6.18
C GLU A 185 17.96 -24.94 -6.11
N ILE A 186 17.25 -23.84 -6.41
CA ILE A 186 17.82 -22.48 -6.43
C ILE A 186 18.46 -22.11 -5.06
N LEU A 187 17.85 -22.54 -3.96
CA LEU A 187 18.36 -22.25 -2.60
C LEU A 187 19.63 -23.04 -2.24
N ILE A 188 19.84 -24.19 -2.89
CA ILE A 188 21.08 -24.97 -2.77
C ILE A 188 22.19 -24.25 -3.53
N ASN A 189 21.87 -23.76 -4.73
CA ASN A 189 22.77 -23.01 -5.62
C ASN A 189 22.77 -21.49 -5.38
N ARG A 190 22.39 -21.03 -4.18
CA ARG A 190 22.14 -19.60 -3.88
C ARG A 190 23.31 -18.65 -4.14
N PHE A 191 24.54 -19.15 -4.11
CA PHE A 191 25.76 -18.36 -4.36
C PHE A 191 26.13 -18.30 -5.85
N ASN A 192 25.48 -19.10 -6.70
CA ASN A 192 25.66 -19.06 -8.14
C ASN A 192 24.55 -18.20 -8.75
N GLU A 193 24.87 -16.95 -9.09
CA GLU A 193 23.95 -16.02 -9.75
C GLU A 193 23.62 -16.42 -11.18
N SER A 194 24.57 -17.09 -11.84
CA SER A 194 24.46 -17.60 -13.21
C SER A 194 23.83 -18.98 -13.29
N TYR A 195 23.28 -19.51 -12.20
CA TYR A 195 22.63 -20.81 -12.21
C TYR A 195 21.38 -20.78 -13.11
N ASP A 196 21.33 -21.67 -14.11
CA ASP A 196 20.34 -21.63 -15.20
C ASP A 196 18.89 -21.53 -14.72
N ALA A 197 18.50 -22.32 -13.70
CA ALA A 197 17.14 -22.28 -13.20
C ALA A 197 16.79 -20.97 -12.48
N ARG A 198 17.78 -20.34 -11.83
CA ARG A 198 17.63 -19.01 -11.22
C ARG A 198 17.48 -17.94 -12.30
N ALA A 199 18.35 -17.96 -13.31
CA ALA A 199 18.28 -17.04 -14.44
C ALA A 199 16.96 -17.17 -15.21
N ARG A 200 16.50 -18.40 -15.47
CA ARG A 200 15.20 -18.67 -16.10
C ARG A 200 14.04 -18.12 -15.28
N LEU A 201 14.08 -18.25 -13.95
CA LEU A 201 13.02 -17.72 -13.10
C LEU A 201 12.99 -16.18 -13.06
N VAL A 202 14.15 -15.52 -13.11
CA VAL A 202 14.24 -14.06 -13.29
C VAL A 202 13.63 -13.64 -14.63
N GLN A 203 13.95 -14.37 -15.69
CA GLN A 203 13.39 -14.17 -17.02
C GLN A 203 11.85 -14.34 -17.05
N ILE A 204 11.29 -15.28 -16.30
CA ILE A 204 9.83 -15.41 -16.09
C ILE A 204 9.24 -14.15 -15.42
N LEU A 205 9.92 -13.60 -14.40
CA LEU A 205 9.48 -12.36 -13.75
C LEU A 205 9.53 -11.16 -14.72
N HIS A 206 10.57 -11.08 -15.56
CA HIS A 206 10.67 -10.04 -16.60
C HIS A 206 9.51 -10.15 -17.60
N GLN A 207 9.17 -11.36 -18.05
CA GLN A 207 8.01 -11.59 -18.90
C GLN A 207 6.71 -11.14 -18.22
N PHE A 208 6.55 -11.38 -16.91
CA PHE A 208 5.39 -10.94 -16.15
C PHE A 208 5.28 -9.40 -16.13
N MET A 209 6.40 -8.70 -15.89
CA MET A 209 6.45 -7.24 -15.89
C MET A 209 6.15 -6.65 -17.28
N ALA A 210 6.62 -7.29 -18.35
CA ALA A 210 6.30 -6.88 -19.72
C ALA A 210 4.79 -7.03 -20.03
N LEU A 211 4.16 -8.11 -19.57
CA LEU A 211 2.69 -8.27 -19.69
C LEU A 211 1.92 -7.20 -18.91
N ILE A 212 2.37 -6.87 -17.69
CA ILE A 212 1.77 -5.79 -16.90
C ILE A 212 1.85 -4.47 -17.68
N ALA A 213 3.02 -4.12 -18.21
CA ALA A 213 3.20 -2.90 -18.99
C ALA A 213 2.27 -2.86 -20.22
N ALA A 214 2.12 -3.97 -20.94
CA ALA A 214 1.20 -4.09 -22.06
C ALA A 214 -0.27 -3.87 -21.64
N HIS A 215 -0.67 -4.41 -20.49
CA HIS A 215 -2.04 -4.24 -19.97
C HIS A 215 -2.32 -2.83 -19.44
N LYS A 216 -1.33 -2.09 -18.92
CA LYS A 216 -1.54 -0.74 -18.33
C LYS A 216 -2.24 0.22 -19.29
N HIS A 217 -1.85 0.23 -20.56
CA HIS A 217 -2.47 1.10 -21.57
C HIS A 217 -3.98 0.83 -21.74
N LEU A 218 -4.37 -0.44 -21.72
CA LEU A 218 -5.77 -0.87 -21.85
C LEU A 218 -6.57 -0.52 -20.58
N VAL A 219 -5.96 -0.81 -19.42
CA VAL A 219 -6.54 -0.58 -18.09
C VAL A 219 -6.78 0.91 -17.82
N SER A 220 -5.88 1.80 -18.25
CA SER A 220 -5.97 3.24 -17.96
C SER A 220 -7.29 3.88 -18.41
N HIS A 221 -7.74 3.55 -19.63
CA HIS A 221 -9.01 4.05 -20.13
C HIS A 221 -10.21 3.43 -19.37
N ALA A 222 -10.17 2.12 -19.16
CA ALA A 222 -11.23 1.40 -18.47
C ALA A 222 -11.38 1.85 -17.00
N LEU A 223 -10.29 2.18 -16.31
CA LEU A 223 -10.32 2.70 -14.94
C LEU A 223 -10.98 4.08 -14.85
N LYS A 224 -10.76 4.97 -15.82
CA LYS A 224 -11.45 6.27 -15.84
C LYS A 224 -12.96 6.09 -15.95
N ALA A 225 -13.40 5.20 -16.85
CA ALA A 225 -14.81 4.85 -16.99
C ALA A 225 -15.35 4.15 -15.72
N CYS A 226 -14.55 3.27 -15.10
CA CYS A 226 -14.92 2.59 -13.87
C CYS A 226 -15.15 3.59 -12.74
N HIS A 227 -14.21 4.52 -12.52
CA HIS A 227 -14.32 5.58 -11.53
C HIS A 227 -15.62 6.37 -11.68
N SER A 228 -15.97 6.79 -12.91
CA SER A 228 -17.24 7.50 -13.16
C SER A 228 -18.50 6.70 -12.81
N ASN A 229 -18.43 5.37 -12.76
CA ASN A 229 -19.56 4.51 -12.38
C ASN A 229 -19.63 4.24 -10.86
N VAL A 230 -18.50 4.29 -10.15
CA VAL A 230 -18.42 3.91 -8.73
C VAL A 230 -18.23 5.11 -7.79
N ALA A 231 -17.75 6.24 -8.30
CA ALA A 231 -17.53 7.45 -7.53
C ALA A 231 -18.87 8.04 -7.08
N SER A 232 -18.90 8.51 -5.83
CA SER A 232 -20.04 9.22 -5.26
C SER A 232 -19.73 10.71 -5.18
N ASP A 233 -20.76 11.54 -5.29
CA ASP A 233 -20.68 12.98 -5.01
C ASP A 233 -20.53 13.29 -3.52
N GLU A 234 -20.86 12.33 -2.65
CA GLU A 234 -20.92 12.53 -1.20
C GLU A 234 -19.65 12.10 -0.49
N LYS A 235 -19.24 10.85 -0.67
CA LYS A 235 -18.15 10.22 0.11
C LYS A 235 -17.33 9.24 -0.71
N ALA A 236 -16.18 8.84 -0.18
CA ALA A 236 -15.33 7.85 -0.81
C ALA A 236 -16.06 6.49 -0.85
N SER A 237 -16.05 5.85 -2.01
CA SER A 237 -16.72 4.56 -2.23
C SER A 237 -15.68 3.45 -2.10
N PRO A 238 -15.85 2.45 -1.22
CA PRO A 238 -14.99 1.28 -1.21
C PRO A 238 -15.17 0.49 -2.51
N VAL A 239 -14.08 0.00 -3.07
CA VAL A 239 -14.09 -0.78 -4.31
C VAL A 239 -13.34 -2.10 -4.14
N CYS A 240 -13.87 -3.15 -4.75
CA CYS A 240 -13.24 -4.46 -4.77
C CYS A 240 -12.44 -4.61 -6.08
N LEU A 241 -11.19 -5.09 -5.99
CA LEU A 241 -10.36 -5.32 -7.17
C LEU A 241 -11.00 -6.31 -8.15
N SER A 242 -11.75 -7.30 -7.64
CA SER A 242 -12.51 -8.25 -8.45
C SER A 242 -13.56 -7.57 -9.34
N ASP A 243 -14.26 -6.58 -8.81
CA ASP A 243 -15.36 -5.91 -9.51
C ASP A 243 -14.80 -5.00 -10.61
N ILE A 244 -13.66 -4.35 -10.33
CA ILE A 244 -12.91 -3.59 -11.33
C ILE A 244 -12.40 -4.51 -12.43
N ALA A 245 -11.84 -5.68 -12.10
CA ALA A 245 -11.36 -6.64 -13.09
C ALA A 245 -12.48 -7.16 -14.00
N VAL A 246 -13.67 -7.43 -13.45
CA VAL A 246 -14.88 -7.75 -14.23
C VAL A 246 -15.24 -6.61 -15.17
N PHE A 247 -15.25 -5.37 -14.68
CA PHE A 247 -15.60 -4.19 -15.46
C PHE A 247 -14.60 -3.93 -16.60
N VAL A 248 -13.30 -4.00 -16.32
CA VAL A 248 -12.22 -3.84 -17.32
C VAL A 248 -12.35 -4.92 -18.41
N SER A 249 -12.58 -6.17 -18.01
CA SER A 249 -12.75 -7.28 -18.96
C SER A 249 -13.99 -7.13 -19.84
N ALA A 250 -15.05 -6.46 -19.36
CA ALA A 250 -16.28 -6.24 -20.11
C ALA A 250 -16.21 -5.07 -21.10
N LEU A 251 -15.40 -4.03 -20.81
CA LEU A 251 -15.30 -2.83 -21.63
C LEU A 251 -14.46 -3.01 -22.90
N ASP A 252 -13.49 -3.92 -22.88
CA ASP A 252 -12.64 -4.19 -24.05
C ASP A 252 -12.80 -5.63 -24.52
N PRO A 253 -13.88 -5.96 -25.26
CA PRO A 253 -14.07 -7.29 -25.85
C PRO A 253 -13.16 -7.55 -27.06
N SER A 254 -12.15 -6.70 -27.34
CA SER A 254 -11.20 -6.97 -28.42
C SER A 254 -10.48 -8.32 -28.20
N ALA A 255 -9.91 -8.89 -29.27
CA ALA A 255 -9.31 -10.23 -29.29
C ALA A 255 -8.25 -10.49 -28.18
N ALA A 256 -7.73 -9.44 -27.53
CA ALA A 256 -6.78 -9.53 -26.43
C ALA A 256 -7.42 -10.01 -25.11
N PHE A 257 -8.69 -9.65 -24.83
CA PHE A 257 -9.43 -10.12 -23.64
C PHE A 257 -10.58 -11.08 -23.96
N SER A 258 -11.13 -11.07 -25.20
CA SER A 258 -12.16 -12.04 -25.61
C SER A 258 -11.62 -13.45 -25.81
N ARG A 259 -10.31 -13.60 -26.06
CA ARG A 259 -9.61 -14.84 -25.71
C ARG A 259 -9.42 -14.80 -24.20
N ALA A 260 -10.26 -15.54 -23.47
CA ALA A 260 -10.10 -15.75 -22.03
C ALA A 260 -8.60 -15.87 -21.70
N LEU A 261 -8.10 -14.98 -20.83
CA LEU A 261 -6.67 -14.89 -20.48
C LEU A 261 -6.11 -16.32 -20.30
N PRO A 262 -5.02 -16.69 -21.01
CA PRO A 262 -4.73 -18.10 -21.29
C PRO A 262 -4.26 -18.89 -20.07
N SER A 263 -3.81 -18.22 -19.01
CA SER A 263 -3.44 -18.86 -17.75
C SER A 263 -3.67 -17.95 -16.55
N TYR A 264 -3.58 -18.53 -15.35
CA TYR A 264 -3.63 -17.80 -14.09
C TYR A 264 -2.52 -16.73 -13.96
N PHE A 265 -1.38 -16.92 -14.63
CA PHE A 265 -0.30 -15.93 -14.75
C PHE A 265 -0.78 -14.66 -15.46
N HIS A 266 -1.52 -14.80 -16.57
CA HIS A 266 -2.05 -13.66 -17.31
C HIS A 266 -3.16 -12.93 -16.52
N GLN A 267 -4.00 -13.68 -15.81
CA GLN A 267 -4.99 -13.11 -14.89
C GLN A 267 -4.34 -12.32 -13.75
N SER A 268 -3.28 -12.85 -13.16
CA SER A 268 -2.51 -12.19 -12.11
C SER A 268 -1.81 -10.92 -12.63
N ALA A 269 -1.25 -10.97 -13.85
CA ALA A 269 -0.65 -9.81 -14.50
C ALA A 269 -1.67 -8.70 -14.74
N LEU A 270 -2.90 -9.03 -15.15
CA LEU A 270 -3.97 -8.04 -15.31
C LEU A 270 -4.34 -7.39 -13.97
N LEU A 271 -4.52 -8.18 -12.90
CA LEU A 271 -4.85 -7.65 -11.58
C LEU A 271 -3.75 -6.71 -11.06
N MET A 272 -2.48 -7.07 -11.27
CA MET A 272 -1.35 -6.21 -10.92
C MET A 272 -1.35 -4.94 -11.79
N ALA A 273 -1.63 -5.03 -13.08
CA ALA A 273 -1.74 -3.84 -13.95
C ALA A 273 -2.85 -2.88 -13.49
N ILE A 274 -4.01 -3.41 -13.08
CA ILE A 274 -5.09 -2.64 -12.46
C ILE A 274 -4.60 -1.95 -11.18
N TYR A 275 -3.97 -2.68 -10.27
CA TYR A 275 -3.44 -2.12 -9.04
C TYR A 275 -2.43 -0.99 -9.29
N LEU A 276 -1.46 -1.21 -10.18
CA LEU A 276 -0.42 -0.23 -10.49
C LEU A 276 -0.97 1.02 -11.19
N GLU A 277 -1.95 0.86 -12.08
CA GLU A 277 -2.60 2.00 -12.74
C GLU A 277 -3.51 2.78 -11.78
N MET A 278 -4.08 2.12 -10.75
CA MET A 278 -4.75 2.85 -9.67
C MET A 278 -3.74 3.68 -8.85
N CYS A 279 -2.51 3.19 -8.67
CA CYS A 279 -1.46 3.93 -7.97
C CYS A 279 -0.99 5.19 -8.73
N THR A 280 -1.13 5.26 -10.05
CA THR A 280 -0.64 6.43 -10.82
C THR A 280 -1.53 7.67 -10.69
N ASP A 281 -2.85 7.48 -10.48
CA ASP A 281 -3.85 8.57 -10.42
C ASP A 281 -4.39 8.81 -9.00
N PRO A 282 -3.73 9.67 -8.19
CA PRO A 282 -4.18 9.99 -6.84
C PRO A 282 -5.46 10.81 -6.78
N SER A 283 -5.94 11.35 -7.91
CA SER A 283 -7.18 12.13 -7.98
C SER A 283 -8.42 11.25 -8.02
N ARG A 284 -8.29 10.00 -8.50
CA ARG A 284 -9.41 9.05 -8.64
C ARG A 284 -9.39 7.96 -7.61
N TRP A 285 -8.21 7.50 -7.23
CA TRP A 285 -8.06 6.30 -6.43
C TRP A 285 -7.27 6.59 -5.17
N MET A 286 -7.74 6.01 -4.07
CA MET A 286 -7.01 5.93 -2.83
C MET A 286 -6.57 4.47 -2.67
N VAL A 287 -5.27 4.22 -2.86
CA VAL A 287 -4.69 2.89 -2.75
C VAL A 287 -4.02 2.64 -1.38
N PRO A 288 -3.98 1.38 -0.93
CA PRO A 288 -3.31 0.97 0.30
C PRO A 288 -1.82 1.28 0.28
N GLY A 289 -1.27 1.61 1.46
CA GLY A 289 0.10 2.10 1.64
C GLY A 289 0.15 3.58 2.04
N CYS A 290 -0.84 4.38 1.65
CA CYS A 290 -1.05 5.76 2.14
C CYS A 290 -1.94 5.81 3.40
N ILE A 291 -2.90 4.88 3.50
CA ILE A 291 -3.84 4.77 4.61
C ILE A 291 -3.32 3.66 5.53
N PRO A 292 -3.00 3.95 6.81
CA PRO A 292 -2.55 2.93 7.74
C PRO A 292 -3.60 1.83 7.86
N SER A 293 -3.23 0.58 7.58
CA SER A 293 -4.05 -0.54 8.04
C SER A 293 -3.75 -0.73 9.53
N GLU A 294 -4.50 -0.05 10.41
CA GLU A 294 -4.26 0.06 11.86
C GLU A 294 -4.45 -1.25 12.66
N ARG A 295 -4.05 -2.39 12.11
CA ARG A 295 -3.87 -3.64 12.87
C ARG A 295 -2.39 -3.91 13.12
N THR A 296 -1.64 -2.88 13.50
CA THR A 296 -0.30 -3.03 14.06
C THR A 296 -0.42 -3.53 15.50
N THR A 297 -0.61 -4.84 15.65
CA THR A 297 -0.42 -5.48 16.97
C THR A 297 1.07 -5.37 17.37
N ASN A 298 1.36 -5.45 18.67
CA ASN A 298 2.74 -5.58 19.16
C ASN A 298 3.48 -6.76 18.49
N LEU A 299 2.77 -7.83 18.13
CA LEU A 299 3.33 -8.98 17.40
C LEU A 299 3.71 -8.63 15.95
N SER A 300 2.91 -7.81 15.27
CA SER A 300 3.21 -7.28 13.93
C SER A 300 4.40 -6.32 13.97
N PHE A 301 4.45 -5.43 14.97
CA PHE A 301 5.55 -4.46 15.15
C PHE A 301 6.88 -5.16 15.44
N CYS A 302 6.87 -6.20 16.27
CA CYS A 302 8.08 -6.98 16.59
C CYS A 302 8.48 -7.98 15.49
N ALA A 303 7.76 -8.02 14.35
CA ALA A 303 7.95 -8.99 13.27
C ALA A 303 7.89 -10.46 13.76
N SER A 304 7.10 -10.69 14.82
CA SER A 304 6.96 -11.95 15.54
C SER A 304 5.65 -12.67 15.19
N SER A 305 4.97 -12.27 14.12
CA SER A 305 3.78 -12.96 13.63
C SER A 305 3.90 -13.26 12.14
N ASN A 306 3.37 -14.37 11.65
CA ASN A 306 3.20 -14.59 10.22
C ASN A 306 1.77 -14.27 9.75
N THR A 307 0.94 -13.63 10.59
CA THR A 307 -0.39 -13.18 10.17
C THR A 307 -0.23 -12.25 8.98
N LEU A 308 -0.93 -12.57 7.89
CA LEU A 308 -1.04 -11.70 6.72
C LEU A 308 -1.43 -10.29 7.16
N ALA A 309 -0.87 -9.29 6.48
CA ALA A 309 -1.42 -7.95 6.54
C ALA A 309 -2.91 -8.03 6.19
N PRO A 310 -3.78 -7.26 6.88
CA PRO A 310 -5.18 -7.20 6.51
C PRO A 310 -5.31 -6.80 5.04
N PRO A 311 -6.36 -7.28 4.35
CA PRO A 311 -6.52 -7.02 2.93
C PRO A 311 -6.47 -5.51 2.65
N PRO A 312 -5.72 -5.08 1.63
CA PRO A 312 -5.75 -3.71 1.14
C PRO A 312 -7.18 -3.19 0.91
N LEU A 313 -7.52 -2.04 1.53
CA LEU A 313 -8.76 -1.31 1.23
C LEU A 313 -8.50 -0.31 0.11
N LEU A 314 -9.25 -0.44 -0.98
CA LEU A 314 -9.22 0.45 -2.14
C LEU A 314 -10.46 1.34 -2.10
N PHE A 315 -10.31 2.63 -2.39
CA PHE A 315 -11.43 3.56 -2.51
C PHE A 315 -11.39 4.33 -3.82
N ALA A 316 -12.58 4.58 -4.38
CA ALA A 316 -12.78 5.64 -5.36
C ALA A 316 -12.95 6.97 -4.63
N ALA A 317 -12.12 7.95 -4.99
CA ALA A 317 -12.21 9.31 -4.47
C ALA A 317 -13.56 9.93 -4.87
N PRO A 318 -14.20 10.72 -3.98
CA PRO A 318 -15.41 11.45 -4.30
C PRO A 318 -15.23 12.38 -5.48
N VAL A 319 -16.29 12.64 -6.25
CA VAL A 319 -16.25 13.54 -7.43
C VAL A 319 -15.73 14.94 -7.08
N PRO A 320 -16.11 15.58 -5.95
CA PRO A 320 -15.55 16.89 -5.57
C PRO A 320 -14.04 16.85 -5.32
N VAL A 321 -13.55 15.78 -4.69
CA VAL A 321 -12.11 15.58 -4.43
C VAL A 321 -11.36 15.39 -5.74
N LEU A 322 -11.90 14.57 -6.65
CA LEU A 322 -11.35 14.40 -8.00
C LEU A 322 -11.19 15.75 -8.71
N ASP A 323 -12.23 16.58 -8.70
CA ASP A 323 -12.22 17.89 -9.38
C ASP A 323 -11.16 18.83 -8.77
N ASP A 324 -11.13 18.94 -7.44
CA ASP A 324 -10.17 19.80 -6.73
C ASP A 324 -8.72 19.35 -6.93
N VAL A 325 -8.45 18.06 -6.78
CA VAL A 325 -7.10 17.49 -6.97
C VAL A 325 -6.68 17.59 -8.43
N SER A 326 -7.57 17.29 -9.38
CA SER A 326 -7.28 17.43 -10.81
C SER A 326 -6.93 18.87 -11.17
N LYS A 327 -7.73 19.85 -10.73
CA LYS A 327 -7.44 21.28 -10.94
C LYS A 327 -6.09 21.67 -10.36
N PHE A 328 -5.80 21.24 -9.13
CA PHE A 328 -4.52 21.49 -8.47
C PHE A 328 -3.33 20.94 -9.25
N MET A 329 -3.42 19.70 -9.73
CA MET A 329 -2.33 19.07 -10.49
C MET A 329 -2.01 19.83 -11.79
N HIS A 330 -3.01 20.45 -12.41
CA HIS A 330 -2.89 21.25 -13.64
C HIS A 330 -2.51 22.72 -13.41
N LEU A 331 -2.39 23.21 -12.16
CA LEU A 331 -1.96 24.59 -11.90
C LEU A 331 -0.54 24.84 -12.42
N ASP A 332 -0.33 25.99 -13.05
CA ASP A 332 1.00 26.40 -13.51
C ASP A 332 1.90 26.90 -12.35
N LYS A 333 3.19 27.11 -12.63
CA LYS A 333 4.15 27.59 -11.62
C LYS A 333 3.80 28.99 -11.09
N LYS A 334 3.18 29.86 -11.91
CA LYS A 334 2.84 31.23 -11.52
C LYS A 334 1.70 31.26 -10.51
N HIS A 335 0.67 30.46 -10.73
CA HIS A 335 -0.45 30.28 -9.82
C HIS A 335 0.01 29.65 -8.50
N MET A 336 0.92 28.66 -8.57
CA MET A 336 1.51 28.06 -7.37
C MET A 336 2.35 29.06 -6.56
N ALA A 337 3.15 29.90 -7.22
CA ALA A 337 3.90 30.97 -6.55
C ALA A 337 2.97 32.02 -5.93
N ALA A 338 1.93 32.46 -6.65
CA ALA A 338 0.94 33.40 -6.13
C ALA A 338 0.19 32.83 -4.91
N PHE A 339 -0.15 31.53 -4.94
CA PHE A 339 -0.75 30.85 -3.80
C PHE A 339 0.21 30.78 -2.62
N SER A 340 1.49 30.45 -2.86
CA SER A 340 2.54 30.46 -1.83
C SER A 340 2.67 31.83 -1.15
N SER A 341 2.78 32.90 -1.93
CA SER A 341 2.87 34.27 -1.38
C SER A 341 1.63 34.66 -0.60
N PHE A 342 0.45 34.20 -1.03
CA PHE A 342 -0.78 34.40 -0.27
C PHE A 342 -0.74 33.67 1.08
N LEU A 343 -0.33 32.39 1.10
CA LEU A 343 -0.18 31.64 2.36
C LEU A 343 0.86 32.27 3.29
N GLU A 344 2.00 32.72 2.76
CA GLU A 344 3.02 33.43 3.54
C GLU A 344 2.49 34.72 4.15
N SER A 345 1.64 35.47 3.43
CA SER A 345 0.98 36.66 3.97
C SER A 345 0.03 36.33 5.12
N LEU A 346 -0.67 35.19 5.07
CA LEU A 346 -1.52 34.72 6.16
C LEU A 346 -0.72 34.28 7.39
N ILE A 347 0.48 33.71 7.20
CA ILE A 347 1.38 33.38 8.32
C ILE A 347 1.89 34.65 9.00
N GLN A 348 2.28 35.67 8.22
CA GLN A 348 2.79 36.93 8.75
C GLN A 348 1.70 37.76 9.43
N SER A 349 0.47 37.73 8.88
CA SER A 349 -0.69 38.44 9.41
C SER A 349 -1.89 37.49 9.50
N PRO A 350 -1.97 36.67 10.55
CA PRO A 350 -3.09 35.76 10.75
C PRO A 350 -4.42 36.51 10.83
N ILE A 351 -5.41 36.02 10.11
CA ILE A 351 -6.79 36.53 10.12
C ILE A 351 -7.70 35.54 10.84
N LYS A 352 -8.88 36.00 11.26
CA LYS A 352 -9.86 35.15 11.93
C LYS A 352 -10.42 34.08 10.99
N TYR A 353 -10.92 32.98 11.54
CA TYR A 353 -11.45 31.88 10.73
C TYR A 353 -12.62 32.32 9.83
N ASP A 354 -13.54 33.14 10.34
CA ASP A 354 -14.67 33.63 9.55
C ASP A 354 -14.20 34.47 8.34
N ASP A 355 -13.12 35.25 8.51
CA ASP A 355 -12.51 36.01 7.42
C ASP A 355 -11.80 35.08 6.42
N LEU A 356 -11.15 34.01 6.88
CA LEU A 356 -10.56 32.98 6.00
C LEU A 356 -11.63 32.31 5.14
N VAL A 357 -12.77 31.95 5.73
CA VAL A 357 -13.92 31.37 5.02
C VAL A 357 -14.39 32.31 3.92
N LEU A 358 -14.51 33.61 4.22
CA LEU A 358 -14.88 34.61 3.22
C LEU A 358 -13.81 34.75 2.13
N GLN A 359 -12.53 34.77 2.51
CA GLN A 359 -11.41 34.92 1.58
C GLN A 359 -11.39 33.81 0.53
N PHE A 360 -11.46 32.55 0.97
CA PHE A 360 -11.48 31.38 0.08
C PHE A 360 -12.87 31.09 -0.52
N GLY A 361 -13.91 31.75 -0.04
CA GLY A 361 -15.29 31.59 -0.52
C GLY A 361 -15.63 32.53 -1.68
N ILE A 362 -15.35 33.83 -1.53
CA ILE A 362 -15.91 34.89 -2.40
C ILE A 362 -14.84 35.87 -2.89
N TRP A 363 -13.74 36.07 -2.16
CA TRP A 363 -12.72 37.07 -2.48
C TRP A 363 -11.56 36.51 -3.31
N ASP A 364 -10.42 37.21 -3.29
CA ASP A 364 -9.24 36.96 -4.11
C ASP A 364 -8.66 35.55 -3.94
N ALA A 365 -8.87 34.91 -2.79
CA ALA A 365 -8.38 33.57 -2.51
C ALA A 365 -9.32 32.45 -3.02
N ALA A 366 -10.52 32.78 -3.53
CA ALA A 366 -11.44 31.80 -4.10
C ALA A 366 -10.80 30.98 -5.24
N ARG A 367 -9.92 31.61 -6.03
CA ARG A 367 -9.16 30.93 -7.10
C ARG A 367 -8.18 29.86 -6.58
N PHE A 368 -7.82 29.91 -5.30
CA PHE A 368 -6.89 28.96 -4.67
C PHE A 368 -7.60 27.85 -3.89
N LYS A 369 -8.93 27.82 -3.88
CA LYS A 369 -9.72 26.88 -3.08
C LYS A 369 -9.41 25.41 -3.40
N SER A 370 -9.30 25.06 -4.67
CA SER A 370 -8.95 23.69 -5.07
C SER A 370 -7.53 23.30 -4.62
N ALA A 371 -6.59 24.25 -4.60
CA ALA A 371 -5.24 23.99 -4.08
C ALA A 371 -5.24 23.75 -2.57
N LEU A 372 -6.00 24.55 -1.82
CA LEU A 372 -6.20 24.35 -0.39
C LEU A 372 -6.86 22.98 -0.09
N LYS A 373 -7.88 22.60 -0.87
CA LYS A 373 -8.56 21.30 -0.74
C LYS A 373 -7.63 20.13 -1.09
N ALA A 374 -6.79 20.26 -2.12
CA ALA A 374 -5.77 19.27 -2.45
C ALA A 374 -4.70 19.13 -1.34
N MET A 375 -4.30 20.23 -0.67
CA MET A 375 -3.42 20.18 0.51
C MET A 375 -4.05 19.39 1.66
N MET A 376 -5.32 19.65 1.98
CA MET A 376 -6.04 18.91 3.02
C MET A 376 -6.17 17.42 2.65
N TYR A 377 -6.45 17.11 1.39
CA TYR A 377 -6.46 15.73 0.89
C TYR A 377 -5.09 15.05 1.05
N ALA A 378 -3.99 15.74 0.75
CA ALA A 378 -2.63 15.21 0.87
C ALA A 378 -2.20 14.91 2.33
N ILE A 379 -2.88 15.45 3.35
CA ILE A 379 -2.67 15.07 4.75
C ILE A 379 -3.15 13.63 5.00
N ILE A 380 -4.29 13.27 4.41
CA ILE A 380 -4.91 11.95 4.54
C ILE A 380 -4.29 10.94 3.58
N TYR A 381 -4.06 11.37 2.35
CA TYR A 381 -3.52 10.55 1.26
C TYR A 381 -2.24 11.19 0.71
N PRO A 382 -1.10 11.06 1.42
CA PRO A 382 0.17 11.72 1.09
C PRO A 382 0.87 11.06 -0.11
N HIS A 383 0.23 11.12 -1.27
CA HIS A 383 0.71 10.49 -2.49
C HIS A 383 1.96 11.21 -3.04
N PRO A 384 3.02 10.50 -3.49
CA PRO A 384 4.25 11.08 -4.03
C PRO A 384 4.03 12.14 -5.10
N HIS A 385 3.12 11.90 -6.06
CA HIS A 385 2.78 12.90 -7.08
C HIS A 385 2.20 14.20 -6.50
N LEU A 386 1.36 14.11 -5.45
CA LEU A 386 0.80 15.29 -4.78
C LEU A 386 1.87 16.01 -3.96
N LEU A 387 2.65 15.27 -3.18
CA LEU A 387 3.73 15.82 -2.37
C LEU A 387 4.80 16.49 -3.23
N HIS A 388 5.17 15.86 -4.35
CA HIS A 388 6.10 16.44 -5.33
C HIS A 388 5.53 17.73 -5.92
N LYS A 389 4.25 17.76 -6.30
CA LYS A 389 3.60 19.00 -6.77
C LYS A 389 3.62 20.10 -5.69
N LEU A 390 3.30 19.75 -4.44
CA LEU A 390 3.34 20.69 -3.31
C LEU A 390 4.76 21.19 -3.01
N SER A 391 5.78 20.35 -3.18
CA SER A 391 7.18 20.71 -2.99
C SER A 391 7.67 21.80 -3.96
N THR A 392 6.93 22.06 -5.04
CA THR A 392 7.23 23.17 -5.96
C THR A 392 6.83 24.54 -5.40
N MET A 393 6.07 24.59 -4.29
CA MET A 393 5.67 25.84 -3.66
C MET A 393 6.80 26.39 -2.77
N PRO A 394 7.17 27.67 -2.92
CA PRO A 394 8.20 28.31 -2.10
C PRO A 394 7.97 28.21 -0.58
N VAL A 395 6.71 28.23 -0.11
CA VAL A 395 6.33 28.17 1.31
C VAL A 395 6.82 26.90 2.01
N PHE A 396 7.06 25.83 1.25
CA PHE A 396 7.62 24.58 1.77
C PHE A 396 9.16 24.50 1.67
N GLY A 397 9.83 25.60 1.33
CA GLY A 397 11.30 25.68 1.36
C GLY A 397 12.00 25.29 0.06
N ALA A 398 11.28 25.22 -1.07
CA ALA A 398 11.83 24.91 -2.40
C ALA A 398 12.96 25.86 -2.87
N ALA A 399 13.18 26.97 -2.16
CA ALA A 399 14.12 28.03 -2.52
C ALA A 399 15.50 27.94 -1.84
N SER A 400 15.71 27.08 -0.83
CA SER A 400 17.05 26.89 -0.26
C SER A 400 17.67 25.61 -0.80
N GLY A 401 18.54 25.73 -1.81
CA GLY A 401 19.47 24.67 -2.23
C GLY A 401 20.51 24.27 -1.17
N ALA A 402 20.19 24.45 0.11
CA ALA A 402 20.94 23.87 1.21
C ALA A 402 20.58 22.38 1.30
N ALA A 403 21.58 21.56 1.57
CA ALA A 403 21.57 20.09 1.55
C ALA A 403 20.68 19.42 2.62
N GLY A 404 19.48 19.96 2.87
CA GLY A 404 18.50 19.51 3.85
C GLY A 404 17.08 20.00 3.55
N ALA A 405 16.71 20.16 2.27
CA ALA A 405 15.32 20.41 1.89
C ALA A 405 14.46 19.22 2.37
N SER A 406 13.80 19.39 3.51
CA SER A 406 12.92 18.38 4.08
C SER A 406 11.82 18.09 3.06
N ALA A 407 11.74 16.84 2.59
CA ALA A 407 10.67 16.41 1.70
C ALA A 407 9.30 16.79 2.31
N VAL A 408 8.42 17.37 1.49
CA VAL A 408 7.07 17.75 1.94
C VAL A 408 6.37 16.49 2.46
N SER A 409 5.97 16.54 3.72
CA SER A 409 5.30 15.45 4.43
C SER A 409 3.92 15.90 4.90
N SER A 410 3.04 14.95 5.24
CA SER A 410 1.74 15.25 5.86
C SER A 410 1.90 16.13 7.10
N GLU A 411 2.91 15.88 7.93
CA GLU A 411 3.23 16.70 9.11
C GLU A 411 3.58 18.15 8.74
N SER A 412 4.39 18.36 7.70
CA SER A 412 4.74 19.71 7.24
C SER A 412 3.52 20.48 6.71
N ILE A 413 2.61 19.79 6.02
CA ILE A 413 1.35 20.39 5.52
C ILE A 413 0.44 20.73 6.70
N THR A 414 0.28 19.84 7.68
CA THR A 414 -0.51 20.11 8.90
C THR A 414 0.04 21.31 9.66
N LYS A 415 1.37 21.41 9.87
CA LYS A 415 1.99 22.57 10.52
C LYS A 415 1.68 23.88 9.80
N LEU A 416 1.71 23.87 8.47
CA LEU A 416 1.35 25.03 7.66
C LEU A 416 -0.13 25.40 7.82
N LEU A 417 -1.05 24.42 7.80
CA LEU A 417 -2.48 24.67 7.98
C LEU A 417 -2.82 25.18 9.39
N ASN A 418 -2.07 24.75 10.41
CA ASN A 418 -2.18 25.30 11.77
C ASN A 418 -1.65 26.76 11.81
N ALA A 419 -0.53 27.04 11.15
CA ALA A 419 0.08 28.37 11.13
C ALA A 419 -0.80 29.44 10.47
N ILE A 420 -1.54 29.10 9.42
CA ILE A 420 -2.50 30.01 8.78
C ILE A 420 -3.84 30.11 9.54
N GLY A 421 -4.00 29.42 10.68
CA GLY A 421 -5.21 29.44 11.49
C GLY A 421 -6.38 28.61 10.95
N LEU A 422 -6.13 27.71 9.99
CA LEU A 422 -7.19 26.86 9.43
C LEU A 422 -7.53 25.69 10.37
N TYR A 423 -6.51 24.98 10.85
CA TYR A 423 -6.65 23.84 11.76
C TYR A 423 -6.34 24.24 13.21
N ASP A 424 -6.97 23.54 14.15
CA ASP A 424 -6.78 23.70 15.61
C ASP A 424 -6.85 25.15 16.11
N ASN A 425 -7.75 25.95 15.52
CA ASN A 425 -7.95 27.33 15.92
C ASN A 425 -8.90 27.44 17.14
N PRO A 426 -8.87 28.55 17.91
CA PRO A 426 -9.70 28.69 19.10
C PRO A 426 -11.22 28.60 18.85
N GLN A 427 -11.68 28.90 17.63
CA GLN A 427 -13.09 28.80 17.23
C GLN A 427 -13.47 27.37 16.83
N ASN A 428 -12.50 26.52 16.46
CA ASN A 428 -12.69 25.15 16.02
C ASN A 428 -11.50 24.26 16.43
N ALA A 429 -11.42 23.97 17.73
CA ALA A 429 -10.28 23.30 18.35
C ALA A 429 -10.14 21.80 18.02
N LEU A 430 -11.12 21.20 17.33
CA LEU A 430 -11.15 19.77 17.01
C LEU A 430 -11.48 19.59 15.52
N THR A 431 -10.54 19.95 14.65
CA THR A 431 -10.70 19.73 13.21
C THR A 431 -10.54 18.25 12.89
N ASP A 432 -11.46 17.68 12.09
CA ASP A 432 -11.32 16.33 11.54
C ASP A 432 -10.71 16.43 10.13
N PRO A 433 -9.46 15.97 9.90
CA PRO A 433 -8.82 16.06 8.60
C PRO A 433 -9.50 15.20 7.52
N PHE A 434 -10.12 14.07 7.87
CA PHE A 434 -10.81 13.21 6.90
C PHE A 434 -12.11 13.87 6.40
N MET A 435 -12.89 14.45 7.32
CA MET A 435 -14.10 15.19 6.94
C MET A 435 -13.74 16.47 6.19
N SER A 436 -12.71 17.20 6.64
CA SER A 436 -12.27 18.46 6.02
C SER A 436 -11.74 18.28 4.59
N ALA A 437 -11.08 17.14 4.34
CA ALA A 437 -10.63 16.71 3.01
C ALA A 437 -11.78 16.27 2.08
N GLY A 438 -13.01 16.13 2.59
CA GLY A 438 -14.17 15.74 1.79
C GLY A 438 -14.34 14.23 1.59
N ILE A 439 -13.60 13.39 2.34
CA ILE A 439 -13.64 11.93 2.18
C ILE A 439 -14.96 11.33 2.68
N PHE A 440 -15.51 11.86 3.76
CA PHE A 440 -16.73 11.35 4.39
C PHE A 440 -18.00 12.17 4.07
N GLY A 441 -17.89 13.18 3.23
CA GLY A 441 -18.98 14.11 2.97
C GLY A 441 -18.46 15.42 2.42
N ARG A 442 -19.27 16.11 1.64
CA ARG A 442 -18.99 17.48 1.22
C ARG A 442 -19.10 18.40 2.44
N VAL A 443 -18.06 19.19 2.71
CA VAL A 443 -18.12 20.26 3.73
C VAL A 443 -19.09 21.35 3.28
N LYS A 444 -19.91 21.86 4.20
CA LYS A 444 -20.88 22.93 3.92
C LYS A 444 -20.25 24.11 3.20
N LYS A 445 -20.99 24.73 2.27
CA LYS A 445 -20.50 25.86 1.44
C LYS A 445 -19.88 27.02 2.24
N LEU A 446 -20.40 27.27 3.44
CA LEU A 446 -19.96 28.35 4.34
C LEU A 446 -18.90 27.88 5.36
N SER A 447 -18.25 26.75 5.14
CA SER A 447 -17.15 26.28 5.97
C SER A 447 -15.99 25.77 5.11
N LEU A 448 -14.77 25.95 5.59
CA LEU A 448 -13.57 25.39 4.95
C LEU A 448 -13.23 24.01 5.52
N ILE A 449 -13.50 23.82 6.82
CA ILE A 449 -13.21 22.61 7.58
C ILE A 449 -14.46 22.03 8.23
N ALA A 450 -14.37 20.77 8.64
CA ALA A 450 -15.40 20.07 9.38
C ALA A 450 -14.80 19.51 10.68
N SER A 451 -15.54 19.68 11.77
CA SER A 451 -15.24 19.13 13.09
C SER A 451 -16.15 17.96 13.44
N SER A 452 -17.33 17.92 12.82
CA SER A 452 -18.33 16.90 13.03
C SER A 452 -19.15 16.67 11.78
N THR A 453 -19.93 15.59 11.77
CA THR A 453 -20.88 15.28 10.69
C THR A 453 -21.93 16.36 10.46
N LYS A 454 -22.18 17.23 11.45
CA LYS A 454 -23.10 18.38 11.32
C LYS A 454 -22.55 19.47 10.39
N ASP A 455 -21.25 19.48 10.13
CA ASP A 455 -20.57 20.46 9.27
C ASP A 455 -20.56 20.02 7.80
N LEU A 456 -21.10 18.83 7.51
CA LEU A 456 -21.25 18.28 6.17
C LEU A 456 -22.60 18.71 5.57
N ASP A 457 -22.62 18.88 4.26
CA ASP A 457 -23.85 19.05 3.51
C ASP A 457 -24.65 17.74 3.63
N THR A 458 -25.80 17.82 4.29
CA THR A 458 -26.81 16.76 4.21
C THR A 458 -27.52 16.92 2.88
N SER A 459 -26.98 16.35 1.81
CA SER A 459 -27.75 16.13 0.59
C SER A 459 -29.06 15.42 0.95
N SER A 460 -30.13 15.87 0.33
CA SER A 460 -31.55 15.67 0.67
C SER A 460 -32.07 14.23 0.46
N VAL A 461 -31.42 13.20 1.00
CA VAL A 461 -31.88 11.81 0.95
C VAL A 461 -32.72 11.42 2.19
N HIS A 462 -33.09 12.39 3.03
CA HIS A 462 -34.07 12.14 4.10
C HIS A 462 -35.55 12.04 3.62
N HIS A 463 -35.83 12.13 2.32
CA HIS A 463 -37.18 11.87 1.78
C HIS A 463 -37.35 10.59 0.96
N SER A 464 -36.28 9.83 0.68
CA SER A 464 -36.39 8.56 -0.08
C SER A 464 -36.20 7.30 0.78
N ALA A 465 -35.83 7.46 2.05
CA ALA A 465 -35.56 6.35 2.97
C ALA A 465 -36.79 5.50 3.35
N SER A 466 -38.01 5.84 2.91
CA SER A 466 -39.20 5.00 3.14
C SER A 466 -39.53 4.04 1.98
N VAL A 467 -38.87 4.14 0.82
CA VAL A 467 -39.25 3.34 -0.38
C VAL A 467 -38.20 2.29 -0.78
N GLU A 468 -36.92 2.44 -0.44
CA GLU A 468 -35.86 1.51 -0.89
C GLU A 468 -35.45 0.43 0.12
N ALA A 469 -35.95 0.48 1.36
CA ALA A 469 -35.70 -0.54 2.39
C ALA A 469 -36.30 -1.92 2.07
N LYS A 470 -37.01 -2.08 0.94
CA LYS A 470 -37.67 -3.35 0.55
C LYS A 470 -37.02 -4.09 -0.63
N LYS A 471 -35.93 -3.59 -1.24
CA LYS A 471 -35.40 -4.20 -2.49
C LYS A 471 -33.97 -4.71 -2.50
N ARG A 472 -33.20 -4.62 -1.40
CA ARG A 472 -31.90 -5.29 -1.27
C ARG A 472 -31.69 -5.93 0.11
N SER A 473 -32.54 -6.91 0.42
CA SER A 473 -32.23 -7.95 1.41
C SER A 473 -31.44 -9.07 0.73
N SER A 474 -30.22 -8.77 0.29
CA SER A 474 -29.21 -9.79 0.05
C SER A 474 -28.30 -9.81 1.28
N LYS A 475 -28.42 -10.87 2.07
CA LYS A 475 -27.59 -11.15 3.25
C LYS A 475 -26.11 -10.99 2.91
N ILE A 476 -25.51 -9.89 3.33
CA ILE A 476 -24.07 -9.80 3.56
C ILE A 476 -23.89 -10.02 5.06
N THR A 477 -23.56 -11.26 5.42
CA THR A 477 -23.22 -11.63 6.78
C THR A 477 -21.74 -11.34 6.99
N PHE A 478 -21.41 -10.16 7.51
CA PHE A 478 -20.12 -9.97 8.18
C PHE A 478 -20.22 -10.57 9.59
N PRO A 479 -19.24 -11.37 10.06
CA PRO A 479 -19.24 -11.84 11.44
C PRO A 479 -18.90 -10.67 12.38
N ILE A 480 -19.93 -10.14 13.04
CA ILE A 480 -19.79 -9.29 14.21
C ILE A 480 -19.66 -10.23 15.40
N TYR A 481 -18.44 -10.44 15.90
CA TYR A 481 -18.23 -11.07 17.21
C TYR A 481 -18.46 -10.01 18.29
N GLY A 482 -19.47 -10.24 19.13
CA GLY A 482 -19.75 -9.46 20.33
C GLY A 482 -18.71 -9.65 21.44
N PRO A 483 -18.76 -8.83 22.50
CA PRO A 483 -17.72 -8.77 23.53
C PRO A 483 -17.71 -10.02 24.41
N PRO A 484 -16.57 -10.33 25.05
CA PRO A 484 -16.44 -11.51 25.90
C PRO A 484 -17.01 -11.17 27.28
N ASP A 485 -17.91 -11.99 27.79
CA ASP A 485 -18.13 -12.03 29.24
C ASP A 485 -18.55 -13.41 29.73
N SER A 486 -17.91 -13.77 30.84
CA SER A 486 -18.28 -14.75 31.87
C SER A 486 -18.11 -16.26 31.60
N PHE A 487 -17.07 -16.78 32.26
CA PHE A 487 -16.93 -18.12 32.79
C PHE A 487 -18.20 -18.61 33.51
N SER A 488 -18.59 -19.88 33.29
CA SER A 488 -19.05 -20.76 34.38
C SER A 488 -18.74 -22.23 34.07
N MET A 489 -18.40 -22.97 35.14
CA MET A 489 -17.82 -24.31 35.14
C MET A 489 -18.89 -25.42 35.08
N THR A 490 -18.66 -26.45 34.23
CA THR A 490 -18.83 -27.93 34.42
C THR A 490 -20.13 -28.53 35.01
N PRO A 491 -20.37 -29.89 35.02
CA PRO A 491 -19.73 -31.03 34.32
C PRO A 491 -20.71 -32.07 33.69
N SER A 492 -20.11 -33.06 33.01
CA SER A 492 -20.49 -34.50 32.92
C SER A 492 -21.83 -34.94 32.31
N HIS A 493 -21.79 -35.74 31.23
CA HIS A 493 -21.95 -37.21 31.32
C HIS A 493 -21.72 -37.94 29.97
N THR A 494 -21.23 -39.15 30.16
CA THR A 494 -20.76 -40.27 29.34
C THR A 494 -21.73 -41.05 28.42
N PHE A 495 -21.14 -41.85 27.50
CA PHE A 495 -21.44 -43.26 27.08
C PHE A 495 -21.88 -43.58 25.62
N PHE A 496 -21.00 -44.33 24.91
CA PHE A 496 -21.15 -45.48 23.94
C PHE A 496 -22.06 -45.35 22.69
N SER A 497 -21.94 -46.10 21.60
CA SER A 497 -21.01 -47.01 20.89
C SER A 497 -21.79 -47.50 19.67
N GLY A 498 -21.16 -47.92 18.57
CA GLY A 498 -21.87 -48.78 17.60
C GLY A 498 -21.39 -48.71 16.17
N SER A 499 -20.81 -49.82 15.72
CA SER A 499 -20.18 -50.10 14.44
C SER A 499 -21.13 -50.79 13.43
N ILE A 500 -21.11 -50.34 12.16
CA ILE A 500 -20.97 -51.12 10.88
C ILE A 500 -22.14 -52.09 10.48
N PRO A 501 -22.41 -52.57 9.22
CA PRO A 501 -22.02 -52.25 7.82
C PRO A 501 -23.17 -52.27 6.73
N THR A 502 -22.77 -52.11 5.45
CA THR A 502 -23.13 -52.86 4.20
C THR A 502 -24.07 -52.28 3.10
N TRP A 503 -23.44 -51.91 1.94
CA TRP A 503 -23.64 -52.24 0.49
C TRP A 503 -25.08 -52.38 -0.14
N PRO A 504 -25.27 -52.43 -1.48
CA PRO A 504 -24.87 -51.53 -2.59
C PRO A 504 -25.93 -51.36 -3.73
N PHE A 505 -25.54 -50.62 -4.79
CA PHE A 505 -25.87 -50.82 -6.24
C PHE A 505 -27.06 -50.07 -6.91
N PRO A 506 -27.08 -49.96 -8.28
CA PRO A 506 -27.11 -48.68 -9.01
C PRO A 506 -28.28 -48.57 -10.02
N TRP A 507 -28.60 -47.41 -10.61
CA TRP A 507 -29.40 -47.39 -11.86
C TRP A 507 -28.99 -46.31 -12.87
N LYS A 508 -29.28 -46.65 -14.12
CA LYS A 508 -28.72 -46.25 -15.42
C LYS A 508 -29.19 -44.90 -15.99
N ARG A 509 -28.41 -44.45 -16.98
CA ARG A 509 -28.72 -43.49 -18.07
C ARG A 509 -29.99 -43.82 -18.85
N SER A 510 -30.66 -42.77 -19.33
CA SER A 510 -31.15 -42.69 -20.73
C SER A 510 -31.44 -41.23 -21.11
N THR A 511 -30.81 -40.76 -22.18
CA THR A 511 -31.22 -39.64 -23.04
C THR A 511 -32.54 -39.95 -23.76
N PRO A 512 -33.22 -38.92 -24.30
CA PRO A 512 -33.45 -38.93 -25.75
C PRO A 512 -33.17 -37.60 -26.43
N ALA A 513 -33.09 -37.72 -27.75
CA ALA A 513 -32.76 -36.73 -28.77
C ALA A 513 -33.89 -35.75 -29.10
N GLY A 514 -33.53 -34.68 -29.81
CA GLY A 514 -34.37 -34.06 -30.84
C GLY A 514 -35.15 -32.82 -30.41
N PHE A 515 -34.50 -31.65 -30.40
CA PHE A 515 -34.61 -30.58 -31.40
C PHE A 515 -33.61 -29.47 -31.08
#